data_AF-A0A1N7SWL9-F1
#
_entry.id   AF-A0A1N7SWL9-F1
#
_cell.length_a   1.000
_cell.length_b   1.000
_cell.length_c   1.000
_cell.angle_alpha   90.00
_cell.angle_beta   90.00
_cell.angle_gamma   90.00
#
_symmetry.space_group_name_H-M   'P 1'
#
loop_
_entity.id
_entity.type
_entity.pdbx_description
1 polymer ?
#
loop_
_entity_poly.entity_id
_entity_poly.type
_entity_poly.pdbx_seq_one_letter_code
_entity_poly.pdbx_strand_id
1 'polypeptide(L)'
;MNERTTIRPACLRPAHDFWVRPEANEVREVLRLGKLSGAAAAQLLGLGSAGSRTIRRYTGGDAPIPYASWAILCDVAGLGRIWRNPPESGSDTADDSAQAAASARFSSQLKVFDGAEDVIHATWAGELEATVTHIAECRDALVRMRQIAHAIAVSASHGDELETLHKRIANAYDQLKVILGWAELD
;
A
#
# COMPACT_ATOMS: atom_id res chain seq x y z
N MET A 1 7.37 -32.98 -14.26
CA MET A 1 8.53 -32.46 -13.50
C MET A 1 7.99 -31.49 -12.47
N ASN A 2 8.13 -31.80 -11.17
CA ASN A 2 7.65 -30.94 -10.09
C ASN A 2 8.75 -29.91 -9.77
N GLU A 3 8.78 -28.81 -10.52
CA GLU A 3 9.62 -27.66 -10.17
C GLU A 3 9.05 -27.01 -8.91
N ARG A 4 9.78 -27.13 -7.79
CA ARG A 4 9.50 -26.38 -6.58
C ARG A 4 9.90 -24.93 -6.82
N THR A 5 8.93 -24.09 -7.13
CA THR A 5 9.14 -22.64 -7.26
C THR A 5 9.00 -22.01 -5.88
N THR A 6 9.86 -21.05 -5.53
CA THR A 6 9.70 -20.28 -4.28
C THR A 6 8.82 -19.06 -4.56
N ILE A 7 7.77 -18.86 -3.74
CA ILE A 7 6.92 -17.66 -3.82
C ILE A 7 7.71 -16.47 -3.28
N ARG A 8 7.78 -15.38 -4.05
CA ARG A 8 8.55 -14.18 -3.65
C ARG A 8 7.90 -13.50 -2.44
N PRO A 9 8.69 -12.97 -1.50
CA PRO A 9 8.15 -12.23 -0.36
C PRO A 9 7.29 -11.03 -0.75
N ALA A 10 7.60 -10.37 -1.87
CA ALA A 10 6.83 -9.24 -2.39
C ALA A 10 5.39 -9.60 -2.79
N CYS A 11 5.13 -10.89 -3.09
CA CYS A 11 3.79 -11.39 -3.38
C CYS A 11 2.97 -11.65 -2.12
N LEU A 12 3.61 -11.68 -0.94
CA LEU A 12 2.97 -11.96 0.35
C LEU A 12 2.72 -10.67 1.17
N ARG A 13 2.67 -9.52 0.50
CA ARG A 13 2.43 -8.22 1.12
C ARG A 13 0.96 -7.78 1.03
N PRO A 14 0.51 -6.88 1.91
CA PRO A 14 -0.78 -6.22 1.78
C PRO A 14 -0.93 -5.46 0.46
N ALA A 15 -2.14 -5.41 -0.09
CA ALA A 15 -2.41 -4.75 -1.37
C ALA A 15 -1.96 -3.27 -1.43
N HIS A 16 -2.01 -2.56 -0.30
CA HIS A 16 -1.60 -1.16 -0.20
C HIS A 16 -0.10 -0.98 0.07
N ASP A 17 0.62 -2.04 0.43
CA ASP A 17 2.04 -2.00 0.79
C ASP A 17 2.91 -2.68 -0.27
N PHE A 18 3.07 -2.01 -1.41
CA PHE A 18 3.96 -2.44 -2.50
C PHE A 18 3.80 -3.92 -2.91
N TRP A 19 2.56 -4.44 -2.89
CA TRP A 19 2.29 -5.82 -3.31
C TRP A 19 2.67 -6.02 -4.78
N VAL A 20 3.51 -7.01 -5.02
CA VAL A 20 3.89 -7.44 -6.36
C VAL A 20 3.03 -8.62 -6.75
N ARG A 21 2.37 -8.49 -7.90
CA ARG A 21 1.52 -9.56 -8.45
C ARG A 21 2.34 -10.83 -8.68
N PRO A 22 1.81 -12.01 -8.28
CA PRO A 22 2.49 -13.28 -8.51
C PRO A 22 2.50 -13.65 -10.00
N GLU A 23 3.52 -14.38 -10.40
CA GLU A 23 3.67 -14.99 -11.71
C GLU A 23 2.99 -16.37 -11.77
N ALA A 24 2.81 -16.89 -12.98
CA ALA A 24 2.07 -18.13 -13.22
C ALA A 24 2.65 -19.34 -12.46
N ASN A 25 3.97 -19.40 -12.30
CA ASN A 25 4.67 -20.41 -11.50
C ASN A 25 4.38 -20.27 -10.00
N GLU A 26 4.31 -19.06 -9.46
CA GLU A 26 3.94 -18.78 -8.06
C GLU A 26 2.47 -19.15 -7.80
N VAL A 27 1.59 -18.93 -8.78
CA VAL A 27 0.19 -19.39 -8.72
C VAL A 27 0.10 -20.92 -8.70
N ARG A 28 0.91 -21.63 -9.49
CA ARG A 28 0.96 -23.10 -9.41
C ARG A 28 1.48 -23.57 -8.05
N GLU A 29 2.48 -22.88 -7.51
CA GLU A 29 3.04 -23.25 -6.21
C GLU A 29 2.05 -23.02 -5.06
N VAL A 30 1.33 -21.90 -5.02
CA VAL A 30 0.36 -21.67 -3.93
C VAL A 30 -0.76 -22.72 -3.95
N LEU A 31 -1.20 -23.14 -5.14
CA LEU A 31 -2.18 -24.23 -5.29
C LEU A 31 -1.62 -25.56 -4.81
N ARG A 32 -0.34 -25.84 -5.11
CA ARG A 32 0.36 -27.04 -4.63
C ARG A 32 0.48 -27.05 -3.10
N LEU A 33 0.84 -25.92 -2.50
CA LEU A 33 0.95 -25.76 -1.04
C LEU A 33 -0.41 -25.93 -0.35
N GLY A 34 -1.45 -25.31 -0.91
CA GLY A 34 -2.84 -25.47 -0.44
C GLY A 34 -3.49 -26.82 -0.77
N LYS A 35 -2.78 -27.72 -1.46
CA LYS A 35 -3.30 -29.02 -1.96
C LYS A 35 -4.60 -28.88 -2.76
N LEU A 36 -4.72 -27.79 -3.52
CA LEU A 36 -5.90 -27.45 -4.30
C LEU A 36 -5.77 -27.94 -5.74
N SER A 37 -6.80 -28.62 -6.23
CA SER A 37 -6.99 -28.80 -7.67
C SER A 37 -7.54 -27.51 -8.30
N GLY A 38 -7.44 -27.37 -9.62
CA GLY A 38 -8.01 -26.21 -10.31
C GLY A 38 -9.51 -26.02 -10.09
N ALA A 39 -10.26 -27.12 -9.99
CA ALA A 39 -11.69 -27.09 -9.69
C ALA A 39 -11.98 -26.70 -8.23
N ALA A 40 -11.20 -27.23 -7.27
CA ALA A 40 -11.33 -26.87 -5.87
C ALA A 40 -10.99 -25.38 -5.63
N ALA A 41 -9.93 -24.88 -6.27
CA ALA A 41 -9.58 -23.47 -6.22
C ALA A 41 -10.67 -22.57 -6.83
N ALA A 42 -11.28 -22.99 -7.94
CA ALA A 42 -12.38 -22.26 -8.55
C ALA A 42 -13.61 -22.16 -7.64
N GLN A 43 -13.96 -23.25 -6.95
CA GLN A 43 -15.05 -23.26 -5.97
C GLN A 43 -14.72 -22.39 -4.76
N LEU A 44 -13.51 -22.52 -4.20
CA LEU A 44 -13.03 -21.70 -3.08
C LEU A 44 -13.11 -20.21 -3.38
N LEU A 45 -12.79 -19.81 -4.62
CA LEU A 45 -12.79 -18.42 -5.06
C LEU A 45 -14.16 -17.94 -5.57
N GLY A 46 -15.20 -18.78 -5.55
CA GLY A 46 -16.54 -18.40 -6.01
C GLY A 46 -16.64 -18.08 -7.51
N LEU A 47 -15.78 -18.64 -8.35
CA LEU A 47 -15.65 -18.27 -9.77
C LEU A 47 -16.73 -18.87 -10.71
N GLY A 48 -17.77 -19.51 -10.16
CA GLY A 48 -18.88 -20.09 -10.92
C GLY A 48 -18.48 -21.23 -11.87
N SER A 49 -19.39 -21.59 -12.80
CA SER A 49 -19.23 -22.74 -13.72
C SER A 49 -18.04 -22.61 -14.68
N ALA A 50 -17.61 -21.39 -14.99
CA ALA A 50 -16.42 -21.11 -15.82
C ALA A 50 -15.11 -21.01 -15.01
N GLY A 51 -15.17 -21.17 -13.68
CA GLY A 51 -14.05 -20.88 -12.79
C GLY A 51 -12.79 -21.71 -13.06
N SER A 52 -12.91 -22.98 -13.47
CA SER A 52 -11.78 -23.83 -13.82
C SER A 52 -10.95 -23.26 -15.00
N ARG A 53 -11.62 -22.61 -15.97
CA ARG A 53 -10.92 -21.92 -17.07
C ARG A 53 -10.16 -20.70 -16.56
N THR A 54 -10.75 -19.96 -15.62
CA THR A 54 -10.10 -18.81 -14.99
C THR A 54 -8.83 -19.23 -14.23
N ILE A 55 -8.89 -20.30 -13.43
CA ILE A 55 -7.70 -20.84 -12.74
C ILE A 55 -6.63 -21.31 -13.74
N ARG A 56 -7.04 -21.94 -14.86
CA ARG A 56 -6.10 -22.33 -15.91
C ARG A 56 -5.41 -21.11 -16.54
N ARG A 57 -6.12 -20.00 -16.75
CA ARG A 57 -5.52 -18.76 -17.26
C ARG A 57 -4.52 -18.16 -16.28
N TYR A 58 -4.81 -18.20 -14.98
CA TYR A 58 -3.87 -17.74 -13.95
C TYR A 58 -2.59 -18.58 -13.92
N THR A 59 -2.74 -19.91 -13.91
CA THR A 59 -1.61 -20.85 -13.92
C THR A 59 -0.89 -20.93 -15.26
N GLY A 60 -1.52 -20.50 -16.35
CA GLY A 60 -0.92 -20.38 -17.69
C GLY A 60 -0.22 -19.04 -17.95
N GLY A 61 -0.51 -18.01 -17.14
CA GLY A 61 -0.04 -16.64 -17.39
C GLY A 61 -0.91 -15.82 -18.34
N ASP A 62 -1.97 -16.42 -18.90
CA ASP A 62 -2.93 -15.78 -19.83
C ASP A 62 -3.82 -14.72 -19.15
N ALA A 63 -3.87 -14.73 -17.82
CA ALA A 63 -4.55 -13.70 -17.03
C ALA A 63 -3.82 -13.50 -15.70
N PRO A 64 -3.71 -12.24 -15.24
CA PRO A 64 -3.25 -11.97 -13.89
C PRO A 64 -4.28 -12.41 -12.85
N ILE A 65 -3.81 -12.96 -11.73
CA ILE A 65 -4.67 -13.23 -10.57
C ILE A 65 -4.96 -11.93 -9.80
N PRO A 66 -6.23 -11.63 -9.46
CA PRO A 66 -6.57 -10.51 -8.58
C PRO A 66 -6.03 -10.72 -7.16
N TYR A 67 -5.75 -9.61 -6.46
CA TYR A 67 -5.23 -9.65 -5.09
C TYR A 67 -6.12 -10.46 -4.14
N ALA A 68 -7.44 -10.22 -4.14
CA ALA A 68 -8.36 -10.92 -3.26
C ALA A 68 -8.31 -12.44 -3.46
N SER A 69 -8.23 -12.89 -4.72
CA SER A 69 -8.08 -14.31 -5.04
C SER A 69 -6.76 -14.87 -4.55
N TRP A 70 -5.65 -14.14 -4.76
CA TRP A 70 -4.34 -14.54 -4.27
C TRP A 70 -4.27 -14.63 -2.74
N ALA A 71 -4.86 -13.65 -2.05
CA ALA A 71 -4.93 -13.57 -0.60
C ALA A 71 -5.63 -14.79 0.01
N ILE A 72 -6.81 -15.17 -0.50
CA ILE A 72 -7.53 -16.37 -0.07
C ILE A 72 -6.68 -17.64 -0.27
N LEU A 73 -6.02 -17.75 -1.42
CA LEU A 73 -5.14 -18.89 -1.70
C LEU A 73 -3.94 -18.94 -0.74
N CYS A 74 -3.35 -17.80 -0.38
CA CYS A 74 -2.24 -17.73 0.58
C CYS A 74 -2.66 -18.20 1.98
N ASP A 75 -3.84 -17.82 2.47
CA ASP A 75 -4.35 -18.26 3.77
C ASP A 75 -4.53 -19.79 3.80
N VAL A 76 -5.18 -20.34 2.76
CA VAL A 76 -5.39 -21.80 2.64
C VAL A 76 -4.08 -22.57 2.44
N ALA A 77 -3.09 -21.96 1.80
CA ALA A 77 -1.75 -22.53 1.64
C ALA A 77 -0.87 -22.43 2.91
N GLY A 78 -1.36 -21.80 3.99
CA GLY A 78 -0.60 -21.63 5.23
C GLY A 78 0.47 -20.55 5.16
N LEU A 79 0.42 -19.65 4.16
CA LEU A 79 1.34 -18.52 3.99
C LEU A 79 0.91 -17.29 4.80
N GLY A 80 -0.19 -17.40 5.54
CA GLY A 80 -0.75 -16.34 6.36
C GLY A 80 -1.73 -15.44 5.61
N ARG A 81 -2.37 -14.56 6.38
CA ARG A 81 -3.40 -13.64 5.88
C ARG A 81 -2.75 -12.34 5.46
N ILE A 82 -2.26 -12.30 4.23
CA ILE A 82 -1.49 -11.15 3.68
C ILE A 82 -2.27 -9.82 3.67
N TRP A 83 -3.60 -9.86 3.83
CA TRP A 83 -4.47 -8.70 3.91
C TRP A 83 -4.72 -8.19 5.34
N ARG A 84 -4.26 -8.90 6.36
CA ARG A 84 -4.31 -8.43 7.75
C ARG A 84 -2.93 -7.99 8.18
N ASN A 85 -2.88 -6.92 8.95
CA ASN A 85 -1.69 -6.62 9.75
C ASN A 85 -1.48 -7.78 10.74
N PRO A 86 -0.23 -8.21 10.98
CA PRO A 86 0.03 -9.24 11.97
C PRO A 86 -0.58 -8.81 13.30
N PRO A 87 -1.31 -9.70 14.01
CA PRO A 87 -1.81 -9.39 15.33
C PRO A 87 -0.59 -9.13 16.22
N GLU A 88 -0.57 -7.93 16.78
CA GLU A 88 0.36 -7.46 17.80
C GLU A 88 0.25 -8.47 18.95
N SER A 89 1.15 -9.45 18.96
CA SER A 89 1.12 -10.52 19.94
C SER A 89 1.68 -9.94 21.22
N GLY A 90 0.78 -9.60 22.15
CA GLY A 90 1.12 -9.09 23.47
C GLY A 90 2.10 -10.01 24.20
N SER A 91 3.22 -9.42 24.63
CA SER A 91 4.07 -9.95 25.69
C SER A 91 4.52 -8.75 26.56
N ASP A 92 3.86 -8.61 27.70
CA ASP A 92 3.79 -7.45 28.61
C ASP A 92 5.09 -7.08 29.36
N THR A 93 6.27 -7.11 28.72
CA THR A 93 7.50 -6.59 29.38
C THR A 93 8.46 -5.82 28.46
N ALA A 94 8.17 -5.69 27.15
CA ALA A 94 8.97 -4.89 26.20
C ALA A 94 8.30 -3.58 25.76
N ASP A 95 7.11 -3.30 26.29
CA ASP A 95 6.11 -2.39 25.72
C ASP A 95 6.52 -0.91 25.79
N ASP A 96 7.12 -0.47 26.91
CA ASP A 96 7.55 0.94 27.05
C ASP A 96 8.59 1.36 26.01
N SER A 97 9.50 0.45 25.63
CA SER A 97 10.56 0.74 24.65
C SER A 97 10.06 0.76 23.22
N ALA A 98 9.11 -0.13 22.89
CA ALA A 98 8.49 -0.22 21.58
C ALA A 98 7.50 0.93 21.37
N GLN A 99 6.70 1.27 22.38
CA GLN A 99 5.80 2.43 22.39
C GLN A 99 6.60 3.73 22.23
N ALA A 100 7.71 3.90 22.98
CA ALA A 100 8.58 5.07 22.84
C ALA A 100 9.20 5.17 21.43
N ALA A 101 9.63 4.05 20.85
CA ALA A 101 10.15 4.03 19.48
C ALA A 101 9.06 4.32 18.42
N ALA A 102 7.83 3.84 18.63
CA ALA A 102 6.69 4.13 17.76
C ALA A 102 6.29 5.60 17.84
N SER A 103 6.19 6.18 19.04
CA SER A 103 5.94 7.62 19.24
C SER A 103 7.06 8.49 18.66
N ALA A 104 8.32 8.08 18.78
CA ALA A 104 9.44 8.79 18.17
C ALA A 104 9.38 8.76 16.63
N ARG A 105 9.04 7.60 16.05
CA ARG A 105 8.83 7.47 14.59
C ARG A 105 7.66 8.32 14.11
N PHE A 106 6.54 8.28 14.82
CA PHE A 106 5.36 9.09 14.53
C PHE A 106 5.69 10.59 14.56
N SER A 107 6.37 11.07 15.61
CA SER A 107 6.83 12.45 15.71
C SER A 107 7.80 12.82 14.57
N SER A 108 8.72 11.93 14.22
CA SER A 108 9.62 12.15 13.08
C SER A 108 8.88 12.24 11.76
N GLN A 109 7.86 11.40 11.55
CA GLN A 109 7.04 11.41 10.34
C GLN A 109 6.24 12.71 10.22
N LEU A 110 5.65 13.19 11.32
CA LEU A 110 4.96 14.48 11.34
C LEU A 110 5.89 15.65 10.97
N LYS A 111 7.13 15.68 11.46
CA LYS A 111 8.08 16.73 11.07
C LYS A 111 8.39 16.73 9.57
N VAL A 112 8.49 15.56 8.96
CA VAL A 112 8.69 15.45 7.50
C VAL A 112 7.42 15.86 6.74
N PHE A 113 6.24 15.58 7.30
CA PHE A 113 4.98 16.05 6.75
C PHE A 113 4.90 17.58 6.77
N ASP A 114 5.19 18.19 7.92
CA ASP A 114 5.17 19.64 8.11
C ASP A 114 6.13 20.33 7.12
N GLY A 115 7.37 19.84 7.00
CA GLY A 115 8.32 20.39 6.02
C GLY A 115 7.91 20.21 4.56
N ALA A 116 7.11 19.19 4.23
CA ALA A 116 6.54 19.05 2.89
C ALA A 116 5.39 20.03 2.65
N GLU A 117 4.55 20.27 3.66
CA GLU A 117 3.50 21.28 3.59
C GLU A 117 4.09 22.69 3.44
N ASP A 118 5.18 23.00 4.15
CA ASP A 118 5.87 24.29 4.08
C ASP A 118 6.34 24.64 2.67
N VAL A 119 6.81 23.66 1.89
CA VAL A 119 7.22 23.87 0.50
C VAL A 119 6.04 24.37 -0.35
N ILE A 120 4.88 23.75 -0.21
CA ILE A 120 3.66 24.13 -0.95
C ILE A 120 3.17 25.49 -0.47
N HIS A 121 3.18 25.73 0.85
CA HIS A 121 2.75 26.98 1.44
C HIS A 121 3.66 28.15 1.01
N ALA A 122 4.98 27.98 1.00
CA ALA A 122 5.92 29.03 0.61
C ALA A 122 5.75 29.45 -0.86
N THR A 123 5.54 28.48 -1.77
CA THR A 123 5.23 28.79 -3.17
C THR A 123 3.86 29.45 -3.31
N TRP A 124 2.85 28.98 -2.57
CA TRP A 124 1.51 29.57 -2.61
C TRP A 124 1.46 30.99 -1.99
N ALA A 125 2.25 31.27 -0.97
CA ALA A 125 2.34 32.60 -0.35
C ALA A 125 3.14 33.60 -1.21
N GLY A 126 3.75 33.15 -2.30
CA GLY A 126 4.61 33.98 -3.16
C GLY A 126 6.00 34.22 -2.58
N GLU A 127 6.42 33.45 -1.57
CA GLU A 127 7.79 33.47 -1.03
C GLU A 127 8.78 32.79 -1.99
N LEU A 128 8.29 31.82 -2.77
CA LEU A 128 9.00 31.19 -3.87
C LEU A 128 8.28 31.47 -5.18
N GLU A 129 9.03 31.86 -6.21
CA GLU A 129 8.50 32.10 -7.55
C GLU A 129 7.97 30.80 -8.16
N ALA A 130 6.83 30.83 -8.86
CA ALA A 130 6.17 29.63 -9.40
C ALA A 130 6.85 29.07 -10.66
N THR A 131 8.14 28.76 -10.57
CA THR A 131 8.91 28.16 -11.66
C THR A 131 8.55 26.69 -11.88
N VAL A 132 8.88 26.14 -13.05
CA VAL A 132 8.70 24.71 -13.36
C VAL A 132 9.34 23.80 -12.29
N THR A 133 10.48 24.22 -11.74
CA THR A 133 11.19 23.49 -10.67
C THR A 133 10.40 23.50 -9.37
N HIS A 134 9.96 24.67 -8.88
CA HIS A 134 9.20 24.75 -7.63
C HIS A 134 7.83 24.07 -7.73
N ILE A 135 7.21 24.10 -8.92
CA ILE A 135 5.97 23.33 -9.19
C ILE A 135 6.21 21.82 -9.08
N ALA A 136 7.34 21.32 -9.61
CA ALA A 136 7.72 19.92 -9.47
C ALA A 136 7.97 19.56 -7.99
N GLU A 137 8.66 20.44 -7.26
CA GLU A 137 8.91 20.26 -5.82
C GLU A 137 7.61 20.24 -5.00
N CYS A 138 6.63 21.09 -5.32
CA CYS A 138 5.32 21.09 -4.69
C CYS A 138 4.54 19.79 -4.97
N ARG A 139 4.62 19.27 -6.20
CA ARG A 139 4.02 17.97 -6.57
C ARG A 139 4.64 16.84 -5.76
N ASP A 140 5.97 16.80 -5.68
CA ASP A 140 6.69 15.80 -4.91
C ASP A 140 6.40 15.91 -3.41
N ALA A 141 6.26 17.14 -2.89
CA ALA A 141 5.87 17.39 -1.52
C ALA A 141 4.47 16.84 -1.20
N LEU A 142 3.48 17.04 -2.07
CA LEU A 142 2.14 16.48 -1.90
C LEU A 142 2.15 14.95 -1.91
N VAL A 143 2.99 14.33 -2.76
CA VAL A 143 3.19 12.88 -2.77
C VAL A 143 3.78 12.40 -1.44
N ARG A 144 4.80 13.09 -0.90
CA ARG A 144 5.39 12.77 0.42
C ARG A 144 4.36 12.88 1.54
N MET A 145 3.55 13.95 1.57
CA MET A 145 2.49 14.13 2.58
C MET A 145 1.51 12.94 2.57
N ARG A 146 1.08 12.49 1.39
CA ARG A 146 0.19 11.32 1.24
C ARG A 146 0.84 10.01 1.70
N GLN A 147 2.11 9.79 1.36
CA GLN A 147 2.85 8.61 1.79
C GLN A 147 3.01 8.56 3.31
N ILE A 148 3.28 9.71 3.94
CA ILE A 148 3.43 9.82 5.40
C ILE A 148 2.11 9.57 6.11
N ALA A 149 1.02 10.20 5.66
CA ALA A 149 -0.32 9.97 6.23
C ALA A 149 -0.73 8.49 6.12
N HIS A 150 -0.39 7.83 5.01
CA HIS A 150 -0.61 6.40 4.86
C HIS A 150 0.22 5.56 5.83
N ALA A 151 1.53 5.84 5.96
CA ALA A 151 2.39 5.13 6.90
C ALA A 151 1.93 5.29 8.35
N ILE A 152 1.42 6.48 8.71
CA ILE A 152 0.81 6.78 10.00
C ILE A 152 -0.47 5.95 10.20
N ALA A 153 -1.37 5.92 9.22
CA ALA A 153 -2.62 5.17 9.29
C ALA A 153 -2.40 3.65 9.46
N VAL A 154 -1.30 3.11 8.91
CA VAL A 154 -0.92 1.70 9.05
C VAL A 154 -0.33 1.41 10.43
N SER A 155 0.33 2.40 11.05
CA SER A 155 1.10 2.21 12.29
C SER A 155 0.34 2.62 13.56
N ALA A 156 -0.76 3.37 13.46
CA ALA A 156 -1.42 3.94 14.62
C ALA A 156 -2.95 4.07 14.44
N SER A 157 -3.70 3.72 15.49
CA SER A 157 -5.17 3.75 15.56
C SER A 157 -5.74 5.13 15.95
N HIS A 158 -5.21 6.23 15.40
CA HIS A 158 -5.62 7.60 15.80
C HIS A 158 -6.56 8.24 14.76
N GLY A 159 -7.86 7.94 14.85
CA GLY A 159 -8.87 8.38 13.89
C GLY A 159 -8.93 9.90 13.68
N ASP A 160 -8.92 10.68 14.76
CA ASP A 160 -9.02 12.16 14.70
C ASP A 160 -7.77 12.82 14.09
N GLU A 161 -6.58 12.29 14.40
CA GLU A 161 -5.32 12.79 13.85
C GLU A 161 -5.22 12.51 12.34
N LEU A 162 -5.67 11.32 11.92
CA LEU A 162 -5.70 10.96 10.51
C LEU A 162 -6.70 11.82 9.73
N GLU A 163 -7.87 12.12 10.29
CA GLU A 163 -8.83 13.06 9.68
C GLU A 163 -8.20 14.46 9.52
N THR A 164 -7.44 14.91 10.52
CA THR A 164 -6.73 16.19 10.48
C THR A 164 -5.66 16.21 9.37
N LEU A 165 -4.87 15.14 9.23
CA LEU A 165 -3.89 15.01 8.15
C LEU A 165 -4.54 15.00 6.76
N HIS A 166 -5.68 14.32 6.60
CA HIS A 166 -6.41 14.32 5.34
C HIS A 166 -6.92 15.72 4.95
N LYS A 167 -7.41 16.50 5.93
CA LYS A 167 -7.81 17.90 5.69
C LYS A 167 -6.63 18.76 5.24
N ARG A 168 -5.45 18.60 5.85
CA ARG A 168 -4.21 19.30 5.46
C ARG A 168 -3.78 18.93 4.04
N ILE A 169 -3.79 17.64 3.69
CA ILE A 169 -3.49 17.17 2.32
C ILE A 169 -4.48 17.77 1.30
N ALA A 170 -5.77 17.83 1.63
CA ALA A 170 -6.78 18.42 0.76
C ALA A 170 -6.50 19.92 0.52
N ASN A 171 -6.19 20.67 1.59
CA ASN A 171 -5.83 22.08 1.50
C ASN A 171 -4.57 22.29 0.64
N ALA A 172 -3.51 21.52 0.88
CA ALA A 172 -2.27 21.59 0.09
C ALA A 172 -2.50 21.26 -1.40
N TYR A 173 -3.41 20.34 -1.71
CA TYR A 173 -3.80 20.06 -3.09
C TYR A 173 -4.52 21.23 -3.75
N ASP A 174 -5.42 21.91 -3.02
CA ASP A 174 -6.11 23.08 -3.55
C ASP A 174 -5.17 24.28 -3.74
N GLN A 175 -4.20 24.48 -2.84
CA GLN A 175 -3.13 25.46 -3.03
C GLN A 175 -2.29 25.17 -4.28
N LEU A 176 -1.92 23.90 -4.49
CA LEU A 176 -1.17 23.50 -5.68
C LEU A 176 -1.95 23.73 -6.98
N LYS A 177 -3.28 23.55 -7.00
CA LYS A 177 -4.09 23.92 -8.17
C LYS A 177 -4.00 25.41 -8.48
N VAL A 178 -4.01 26.26 -7.46
CA VAL A 178 -3.88 27.72 -7.64
C VAL A 178 -2.50 28.06 -8.21
N ILE A 179 -1.43 27.47 -7.65
CA ILE A 179 -0.06 27.66 -8.17
C ILE A 179 0.03 27.23 -9.64
N LEU A 180 -0.54 26.08 -10.00
CA LEU A 180 -0.56 25.60 -11.39
C LEU A 180 -1.34 26.55 -12.31
N GLY A 181 -2.42 27.15 -11.82
CA GLY A 181 -3.18 28.16 -12.55
C GLY A 181 -2.40 29.45 -12.81
N TRP A 182 -1.45 29.82 -11.93
CA TRP A 182 -0.55 30.96 -12.19
C TRP A 182 0.42 30.69 -13.33
N ALA A 183 0.95 29.47 -13.40
CA ALA A 183 1.90 29.06 -14.44
C ALA A 183 1.28 28.93 -15.85
N GLU A 184 -0.05 28.88 -15.96
CA GLU A 184 -0.76 28.89 -17.25
C GLU A 184 -1.07 30.32 -17.74
N LEU A 185 -0.88 31.34 -16.89
CA LEU A 185 -1.15 32.75 -17.20
C LEU A 185 0.11 33.55 -17.60
N ASP A 186 1.31 33.00 -17.35
CA ASP A 186 2.62 33.49 -17.82
C ASP A 186 2.99 32.89 -19.20
#